data_AF-A0A9P6M401-F1
#
_entry.id   AF-A0A9P6M401-F1
#
_cell.length_a   1.000
_cell.length_b   1.000
_cell.length_c   1.000
_cell.angle_alpha   90.00
_cell.angle_beta   90.00
_cell.angle_gamma   90.00
#
_symmetry.space_group_name_H-M   'P 1'
#
loop_
_entity.id
_entity.type
_entity.pdbx_description
1 polymer ?
#
loop_
_entity_poly.entity_id
_entity_poly.type
_entity_poly.pdbx_seq_one_letter_code
_entity_poly.pdbx_strand_id
1 'polypeptide(L)'
;MTGHLSAAANRSLRGPSPDHAVILGLQKELAEERTTVAALEKERDFYFGKLRDIEVLIQQELERNPSSESPLLKDIQAVLYSTEEGFEIPLEEAAAEAEEYPDETF
;
A
#
# COMPACT_ATOMS: atom_id res chain seq x y z
N MET A 1 24.73 -51.69 -52.32
CA MET A 1 25.88 -50.90 -51.80
C MET A 1 25.92 -49.64 -52.66
N THR A 2 25.74 -48.41 -52.19
CA THR A 2 25.86 -47.80 -50.87
C THR A 2 25.12 -46.46 -50.99
N GLY A 3 24.20 -46.18 -50.07
CA GLY A 3 23.48 -44.91 -50.04
C GLY A 3 24.43 -43.77 -49.65
N HIS A 4 24.47 -42.73 -50.48
CA HIS A 4 24.92 -41.41 -50.10
C HIS A 4 23.68 -40.54 -49.90
N LEU A 5 23.54 -39.96 -48.71
CA LEU A 5 23.52 -38.52 -48.51
C LEU A 5 23.30 -38.26 -47.01
N SER A 6 24.38 -37.80 -46.38
CA SER A 6 24.34 -37.09 -45.10
C SER A 6 23.65 -35.74 -45.34
N ALA A 7 22.61 -35.44 -44.58
CA ALA A 7 22.09 -34.08 -44.43
C ALA A 7 22.03 -33.78 -42.93
N ALA A 8 23.17 -33.35 -42.42
CA ALA A 8 23.29 -32.78 -41.09
C ALA A 8 22.41 -31.52 -40.97
N ALA A 9 21.73 -31.44 -39.83
CA ALA A 9 21.49 -30.23 -39.06
C ALA A 9 20.93 -29.01 -39.82
N ASN A 10 19.59 -28.91 -39.88
CA ASN A 10 18.94 -27.60 -39.86
C ASN A 10 18.19 -27.41 -38.53
N ARG A 11 18.94 -27.53 -37.41
CA ARG A 11 18.46 -27.01 -36.13
C ARG A 11 18.70 -25.51 -36.20
N SER A 12 17.72 -24.79 -36.75
CA SER A 12 17.71 -23.33 -36.80
C SER A 12 18.03 -22.81 -35.40
N LEU A 13 19.25 -22.31 -35.23
CA LEU A 13 19.66 -21.50 -34.09
C LEU A 13 18.98 -20.14 -34.25
N ARG A 14 17.64 -20.13 -34.19
CA ARG A 14 16.90 -18.88 -34.14
C ARG A 14 17.06 -18.39 -32.71
N GLY A 15 17.99 -17.45 -32.52
CA GLY A 15 18.04 -16.66 -31.29
C GLY A 15 16.67 -16.05 -31.01
N PRO A 16 16.39 -15.67 -29.75
CA PRO A 16 15.12 -15.08 -29.38
C PRO A 16 14.78 -13.93 -30.33
N SER A 17 13.56 -13.91 -30.86
CA SER A 17 13.10 -12.79 -31.70
C SER A 17 13.22 -11.49 -30.90
N PRO A 18 13.46 -10.34 -31.55
CA PRO A 18 13.49 -9.04 -30.88
C PRO A 18 12.22 -8.81 -30.02
N ASP A 19 11.06 -9.25 -30.49
CA ASP A 19 9.80 -9.21 -29.73
C ASP A 19 9.85 -10.05 -28.44
N HIS A 20 10.52 -11.20 -28.47
CA HIS A 20 10.70 -12.03 -27.27
C HIS A 20 11.62 -11.36 -26.25
N ALA A 21 12.68 -10.69 -26.70
CA ALA A 21 13.56 -9.93 -25.81
C ALA A 21 12.83 -8.75 -25.15
N VAL A 22 11.97 -8.06 -25.89
CA VAL A 22 11.11 -6.97 -25.36
C VAL A 22 10.11 -7.52 -24.33
N ILE A 23 9.43 -8.64 -24.62
CA ILE A 23 8.49 -9.26 -23.68
C ILE A 23 9.19 -9.67 -22.38
N LEU A 24 10.39 -10.25 -22.45
CA LEU A 24 11.16 -10.60 -21.27
C LEU A 24 11.57 -9.36 -20.46
N GLY A 25 11.91 -8.26 -21.14
CA GLY A 25 12.20 -6.96 -20.51
C GLY A 25 10.99 -6.43 -19.73
N LEU A 26 9.82 -6.40 -20.36
CA LEU A 26 8.56 -5.95 -19.73
C LEU A 26 8.15 -6.84 -18.55
N GLN A 27 8.34 -8.17 -18.67
CA GLN A 27 8.07 -9.10 -17.57
C GLN A 27 8.98 -8.85 -16.37
N LYS A 28 10.24 -8.50 -16.62
CA LYS A 28 11.20 -8.16 -15.56
C LYS A 28 10.80 -6.86 -14.86
N GLU A 29 10.51 -5.81 -15.63
CA GLU A 29 10.07 -4.52 -15.10
C GLU A 29 8.80 -4.67 -14.24
N LEU A 30 7.82 -5.42 -14.72
CA LEU A 30 6.58 -5.69 -14.00
C LEU A 30 6.82 -6.47 -12.69
N ALA A 31 7.80 -7.39 -12.66
CA ALA A 31 8.17 -8.10 -11.43
C ALA A 31 8.88 -7.17 -10.41
N GLU A 32 9.72 -6.27 -10.90
CA GLU A 32 10.38 -5.25 -10.08
C GLU A 32 9.37 -4.28 -9.49
N GLU A 33 8.44 -3.76 -10.30
CA GLU A 33 7.37 -2.87 -9.83
C GLU A 33 6.49 -3.54 -8.77
N ARG A 34 6.08 -4.81 -8.97
CA ARG A 34 5.32 -5.56 -7.97
C ARG A 34 6.06 -5.69 -6.65
N THR A 35 7.38 -5.86 -6.70
CA THR A 35 8.21 -5.94 -5.50
C THR A 35 8.27 -4.59 -4.79
N THR A 36 8.41 -3.50 -5.54
CA THR A 36 8.36 -2.13 -5.01
C THR A 36 7.00 -1.82 -4.38
N VAL A 37 5.89 -2.15 -5.05
CA VAL A 37 4.54 -1.95 -4.50
C VAL A 37 4.37 -2.72 -3.19
N ALA A 38 4.76 -3.99 -3.13
CA ALA A 38 4.66 -4.78 -1.91
C ALA A 38 5.53 -4.23 -0.76
N ALA A 39 6.66 -3.58 -1.08
CA ALA A 39 7.47 -2.89 -0.08
C ALA A 39 6.78 -1.60 0.41
N LEU A 40 6.23 -0.81 -0.52
CA LEU A 40 5.48 0.42 -0.19
C LEU A 40 4.22 0.13 0.63
N GLU A 41 3.49 -0.95 0.34
CA GLU A 41 2.33 -1.37 1.14
C GLU A 41 2.74 -1.70 2.58
N LYS A 42 3.86 -2.40 2.77
CA LYS A 42 4.39 -2.67 4.12
C LYS A 42 4.81 -1.40 4.85
N GLU A 43 5.44 -0.46 4.16
CA GLU A 43 5.81 0.84 4.74
C GLU A 43 4.57 1.65 5.10
N ARG A 44 3.57 1.72 4.21
CA ARG A 44 2.28 2.36 4.48
C ARG A 44 1.63 1.78 5.71
N ASP A 45 1.50 0.46 5.80
CA ASP A 45 0.86 -0.22 6.94
C ASP A 45 1.64 0.01 8.23
N PHE A 46 2.98 0.03 8.16
CA PHE A 46 3.85 0.33 9.30
C PHE A 46 3.67 1.76 9.82
N TYR A 47 3.61 2.76 8.92
CA TYR A 47 3.38 4.15 9.32
C TYR A 47 1.96 4.35 9.83
N PHE A 48 0.95 3.76 9.19
CA PHE A 48 -0.44 3.82 9.64
C PHE A 48 -0.61 3.23 11.03
N GLY A 49 -0.06 2.04 11.28
CA GLY A 49 -0.11 1.40 12.61
C GLY A 49 0.48 2.29 13.71
N LYS A 50 1.60 2.98 13.43
CA LYS A 50 2.19 3.93 14.38
C LYS A 50 1.31 5.14 14.66
N LEU A 51 0.67 5.71 13.63
CA LEU A 51 -0.24 6.83 13.80
C LEU A 51 -1.46 6.42 14.63
N ARG A 52 -2.00 5.21 14.38
CA ARG A 52 -3.10 4.65 15.18
C ARG A 52 -2.71 4.40 16.64
N ASP A 53 -1.52 3.85 16.89
CA ASP A 53 -1.01 3.67 18.25
C ASP A 53 -0.90 5.01 18.99
N ILE A 54 -0.40 6.06 18.32
CA ILE A 54 -0.32 7.42 18.88
C ILE A 54 -1.71 7.97 19.18
N GLU A 55 -2.67 7.82 18.28
CA GLU A 55 -4.06 8.26 18.47
C GLU A 55 -4.70 7.61 19.71
N VAL A 56 -4.55 6.29 19.88
CA VAL A 56 -5.05 5.56 21.06
C VAL A 56 -4.42 6.11 22.34
N LEU A 57 -3.11 6.39 22.34
CA LEU A 57 -2.43 6.96 23.51
C LEU A 57 -2.96 8.34 23.87
N ILE A 58 -3.29 9.17 22.88
CA ILE A 58 -3.87 10.50 23.09
C ILE A 58 -5.29 10.39 23.64
N GLN A 59 -6.13 9.53 23.06
CA GLN A 59 -7.50 9.28 23.55
C GLN A 59 -7.50 8.82 25.01
N GLN A 60 -6.62 7.88 25.37
CA GLN A 60 -6.46 7.42 26.76
C GLN A 60 -6.02 8.53 27.72
N GLU A 61 -5.15 9.45 27.28
CA GLU A 61 -4.72 10.57 28.12
C GLU A 61 -5.84 11.58 28.35
N LEU A 62 -6.65 11.86 27.32
CA LEU A 62 -7.81 12.74 27.42
C LEU A 62 -8.90 12.18 28.33
N GLU A 63 -9.15 10.85 28.27
CA GLU A 63 -10.08 10.18 29.19
C GLU A 63 -9.61 10.26 30.65
N ARG A 64 -8.30 10.12 30.89
CA ARG A 64 -7.72 10.19 32.24
C ARG A 64 -7.73 11.61 32.81
N ASN A 65 -7.49 12.61 31.95
CA ASN A 65 -7.32 14.01 32.34
C ASN A 65 -8.19 14.94 31.48
N PRO A 66 -9.54 14.88 31.58
CA PRO A 66 -10.45 15.62 30.70
C PRO A 66 -10.36 17.14 30.83
N SER A 67 -9.94 17.63 31.99
CA SER A 67 -9.75 19.07 32.26
C SER A 67 -8.38 19.60 31.83
N SER A 68 -7.48 18.72 31.39
CA SER A 68 -6.17 19.09 30.89
C SER A 68 -6.29 19.44 29.40
N GLU A 69 -6.58 20.70 29.10
CA GLU A 69 -6.36 21.21 27.75
C GLU A 69 -4.86 21.30 27.46
N SER A 70 -4.26 20.18 27.04
CA SER A 70 -2.87 20.16 26.58
C SER A 70 -2.80 20.69 25.15
N PRO A 71 -2.18 21.87 24.89
CA PRO A 71 -2.08 22.41 23.54
C PRO A 71 -1.33 21.46 22.59
N LEU A 72 -0.34 20.72 23.13
CA LEU A 72 0.41 19.73 22.37
C LEU A 72 -0.48 18.58 21.88
N LEU A 73 -1.43 18.10 22.69
CA LEU A 73 -2.34 17.02 22.27
C LEU A 73 -3.27 17.50 21.16
N LYS A 74 -3.75 18.75 21.24
CA LYS A 74 -4.56 19.38 20.20
C LYS A 74 -3.78 19.52 18.89
N ASP A 75 -2.51 19.94 18.95
CA ASP A 75 -1.64 20.04 17.77
C ASP A 75 -1.40 18.66 17.12
N ILE A 76 -1.19 17.60 17.91
CA ILE A 76 -1.00 16.26 17.38
C ILE A 76 -2.29 15.72 16.74
N GLN A 77 -3.46 15.94 17.37
CA GLN A 77 -4.75 15.60 16.76
C GLN A 77 -4.98 16.34 15.44
N ALA A 78 -4.61 17.62 15.36
CA ALA A 78 -4.72 18.38 14.12
C ALA A 78 -3.86 17.79 13.00
N VAL A 79 -2.68 17.23 13.31
CA VAL A 79 -1.86 16.50 12.34
C VAL A 79 -2.51 15.18 11.95
N LEU A 80 -2.98 14.38 12.91
CA LEU A 80 -3.58 13.06 12.67
C LEU A 80 -4.85 13.13 11.80
N TYR A 81 -5.65 14.18 11.99
CA TYR A 81 -6.89 14.41 11.23
C TYR A 81 -6.72 15.38 10.06
N SER A 82 -5.48 15.80 9.76
CA SER A 82 -5.22 16.59 8.57
C SER A 82 -5.45 15.73 7.31
N THR A 83 -6.04 16.33 6.29
CA THR A 83 -6.24 15.69 4.98
C THR A 83 -5.32 16.35 3.96
N GLU A 84 -4.63 15.56 3.15
CA GLU A 84 -3.97 16.07 1.93
C GLU A 84 -4.94 15.97 0.73
N GLU A 85 -4.81 16.87 -0.25
CA GLU A 85 -5.49 16.75 -1.55
C GLU A 85 -5.08 15.42 -2.20
N GLY A 86 -5.93 14.39 -2.06
CA GLY A 86 -5.70 13.04 -2.58
C GLY A 86 -5.64 11.91 -1.54
N PHE A 87 -5.74 12.22 -0.25
CA PHE A 87 -5.90 11.24 0.84
C PHE A 87 -7.33 11.35 1.42
N GLU A 88 -8.32 10.89 0.64
CA GLU A 88 -9.68 10.73 1.16
C GLU A 88 -9.72 9.50 2.07
N ILE A 89 -10.14 9.70 3.33
CA ILE A 89 -10.49 8.58 4.22
C ILE A 89 -11.67 7.86 3.56
N PRO A 90 -11.61 6.53 3.33
CA PRO A 90 -12.75 5.77 2.87
C PRO A 90 -13.94 6.02 3.79
N LEU A 91 -15.09 6.38 3.19
CA LEU A 91 -16.33 6.74 3.91
C LEU A 91 -16.77 5.72 4.98
N GLU A 92 -16.31 4.46 4.91
CA GLU A 92 -16.59 3.42 5.90
C GLU A 92 -16.03 3.71 7.30
N GLU A 93 -14.86 4.34 7.41
CA GLU A 93 -14.29 4.72 8.73
C GLU A 93 -14.94 6.00 9.29
N ALA A 94 -15.30 6.95 8.42
CA ALA A 94 -16.03 8.16 8.82
C ALA A 94 -17.47 7.86 9.27
N ALA A 95 -18.11 6.82 8.73
CA ALA A 95 -19.44 6.39 9.13
C ALA A 95 -19.44 5.67 10.50
N ALA A 96 -18.35 4.98 10.87
CA ALA A 96 -18.25 4.28 12.14
C ALA A 96 -18.19 5.23 13.35
N GLU A 97 -17.66 6.45 13.15
CA GLU A 97 -17.58 7.49 14.20
C GLU A 97 -18.87 8.32 14.31
N ALA A 98 -19.73 8.30 13.28
CA ALA A 98 -21.00 9.04 13.26
C ALA A 98 -22.18 8.29 13.92
N GLU A 99 -22.02 7.02 14.31
CA GLU A 99 -23.04 6.24 15.03
C GLU A 99 -22.88 6.28 16.57
N GLU A 100 -22.47 7.43 17.14
CA GLU A 100 -22.56 7.65 18.59
C GLU A 100 -23.97 8.19 18.95
N TYR A 101 -24.83 7.26 19.41
CA TYR A 101 -26.08 7.40 20.17
C TYR A 101 -27.08 8.51 19.81
N PRO A 102 -28.30 8.18 19.33
CA PRO A 102 -29.42 9.10 19.49
C PRO A 102 -29.75 9.20 20.98
N ASP A 103 -29.53 10.40 21.52
CA ASP A 103 -30.01 10.86 22.82
C ASP A 103 -31.54 10.79 22.85
N GLU A 104 -32.09 9.64 23.25
CA GLU A 104 -33.51 9.52 23.60
C GLU A 104 -33.67 9.72 25.11
N THR A 105 -33.62 10.98 25.55
CA THR A 105 -34.38 11.44 26.71
C THR A 105 -35.79 11.84 26.27
N PHE A 106 -36.79 11.00 26.57
CA PHE A 106 -38.07 11.43 27.12
C PHE A 106 -38.80 10.31 27.86
#